data_AF-A0A7C5Z905-F1
#
_entry.id   AF-A0A7C5Z905-F1
#
_cell.length_a   1.000
_cell.length_b   1.000
_cell.length_c   1.000
_cell.angle_alpha   90.00
_cell.angle_beta   90.00
_cell.angle_gamma   90.00
#
_symmetry.space_group_name_H-M   'P 1'
#
loop_
_entity.id
_entity.type
_entity.pdbx_description
1 polymer ?
#
loop_
_entity_poly.entity_id
_entity_poly.type
_entity_poly.pdbx_seq_one_letter_code
_entity_poly.pdbx_strand_id
1 'polypeptide(L)'
;MLNWSLRDLYRTLDEPGSNPLRDAHAKLDAAVRAAYAMPKDADILAFLLHLNQSCAAKEAAGEKITPPGLPLPVEEHAAFVTSDCISVEL
;
A
#
# COMPACT_ATOMS: atom_id res chain seq x y z
N MET A 1 4.81 25.38 7.23
CA MET A 1 4.56 24.33 6.22
C MET A 1 5.70 24.36 5.24
N LEU A 2 6.34 23.21 4.97
CA LEU A 2 7.44 23.16 4.00
C LEU A 2 6.91 23.53 2.61
N ASN A 3 7.52 24.52 1.97
CA ASN A 3 7.16 25.01 0.65
C ASN A 3 7.79 24.13 -0.44
N TRP A 4 7.56 22.82 -0.37
CA TRP A 4 8.17 21.81 -1.24
C TRP A 4 7.15 21.26 -2.22
N SER A 5 7.56 21.07 -3.48
CA SER A 5 6.78 20.26 -4.41
C SER A 5 6.86 18.78 -4.03
N LEU A 6 5.95 17.95 -4.54
CA LEU A 6 6.04 16.50 -4.39
C LEU A 6 7.40 15.97 -4.91
N ARG A 7 7.89 16.52 -6.04
CA ARG A 7 9.20 16.15 -6.57
C ARG A 7 10.33 16.45 -5.57
N ASP A 8 10.30 17.63 -4.94
CA ASP A 8 11.31 18.00 -3.94
C ASP A 8 11.26 17.07 -2.73
N LEU A 9 10.04 16.74 -2.27
CA LEU A 9 9.83 15.79 -1.19
C LEU A 9 10.39 14.40 -1.54
N TYR A 10 10.14 13.88 -2.74
CA TYR A 10 10.66 12.57 -3.16
C TYR A 10 12.19 12.57 -3.38
N ARG A 11 12.80 13.68 -3.82
CA ARG A 11 14.27 13.78 -3.91
C ARG A 11 14.97 13.57 -2.57
N THR A 12 14.31 13.85 -1.45
CA THR A 12 14.89 13.58 -0.11
C THR A 12 15.18 12.09 0.12
N LEU A 13 14.53 11.17 -0.62
CA LEU A 13 14.83 9.74 -0.55
C LEU A 13 16.18 9.38 -1.17
N ASP A 14 16.64 10.15 -2.15
CA ASP A 14 17.95 9.93 -2.80
C ASP A 14 19.11 10.36 -1.89
N GLU A 15 18.84 11.26 -0.94
CA GLU A 15 19.84 11.74 0.01
C GLU A 15 20.05 10.73 1.16
N PRO A 16 21.32 10.49 1.55
CA PRO A 16 21.62 9.67 2.72
C PRO A 16 21.20 10.39 4.00
N GLY A 17 20.64 9.63 4.94
CA GLY A 17 20.23 10.13 6.26
C GLY A 17 18.75 9.91 6.55
N SER A 18 18.33 10.39 7.72
CA SER A 18 16.92 10.35 8.14
C SER A 18 16.14 11.47 7.45
N ASN A 19 14.99 11.12 6.89
CA ASN A 19 14.02 12.10 6.44
C ASN A 19 12.60 11.64 6.82
N PRO A 20 11.65 12.57 6.98
CA PRO A 20 10.29 12.23 7.40
C PRO A 20 9.57 11.26 6.45
N LEU A 21 9.92 11.24 5.17
CA LEU A 21 9.30 10.36 4.18
C LEU A 21 9.76 8.90 4.35
N ARG A 22 11.03 8.67 4.71
CA ARG A 22 11.54 7.33 5.07
C ARG A 22 10.84 6.79 6.31
N ASP A 23 10.64 7.64 7.32
CA ASP A 23 9.91 7.25 8.53
C ASP A 23 8.43 6.95 8.21
N ALA A 24 7.81 7.72 7.32
CA ALA A 24 6.46 7.47 6.85
C ALA A 24 6.37 6.14 6.06
N HIS A 25 7.33 5.86 5.17
CA HIS A 25 7.41 4.59 4.45
C HIS A 25 7.60 3.40 5.41
N ALA A 26 8.49 3.51 6.40
CA ALA A 26 8.69 2.44 7.37
C ALA A 26 7.42 2.14 8.19
N LYS A 27 6.65 3.18 8.54
CA LYS A 27 5.33 3.02 9.19
C LYS A 27 4.32 2.37 8.26
N LEU A 28 4.29 2.78 6.99
CA LEU A 28 3.43 2.19 5.97
C LEU A 28 3.76 0.70 5.76
N ASP A 29 5.03 0.36 5.61
CA ASP A 29 5.49 -1.03 5.45
C ASP A 29 5.08 -1.89 6.65
N ALA A 30 5.22 -1.38 7.87
CA ALA A 30 4.78 -2.09 9.08
C ALA A 30 3.26 -2.31 9.10
N ALA A 31 2.47 -1.32 8.71
CA ALA A 31 1.02 -1.43 8.63
C ALA A 31 0.58 -2.44 7.55
N VAL A 32 1.22 -2.42 6.37
CA VAL A 32 0.95 -3.38 5.28
C VAL A 32 1.31 -4.80 5.72
N ARG A 33 2.48 -5.01 6.34
CA ARG A 33 2.86 -6.32 6.88
C ARG A 33 1.83 -6.82 7.89
N ALA A 34 1.39 -5.97 8.81
CA ALA A 34 0.37 -6.34 9.79
C ALA A 34 -0.97 -6.72 9.13
N ALA A 35 -1.42 -5.97 8.12
CA ALA A 35 -2.65 -6.25 7.39
C ALA A 35 -2.63 -7.62 6.68
N TYR A 36 -1.46 -8.03 6.17
CA TYR A 36 -1.25 -9.33 5.54
C TYR A 36 -0.82 -10.42 6.52
N ALA A 37 -0.74 -10.13 7.83
CA ALA A 37 -0.18 -11.02 8.84
C ALA A 37 1.24 -11.54 8.50
N MET A 38 2.03 -10.72 7.80
CA MET A 38 3.42 -11.01 7.47
C MET A 38 4.32 -10.71 8.67
N PRO A 39 5.12 -11.67 9.16
CA PRO A 39 6.10 -11.41 10.23
C PRO A 39 7.08 -10.30 9.84
N LYS A 40 7.57 -9.57 10.84
CA LYS A 40 8.48 -8.43 10.63
C LYS A 40 9.80 -8.84 9.98
N ASP A 41 10.28 -10.02 10.32
CA ASP A 41 11.52 -10.65 9.87
C ASP A 41 11.33 -11.61 8.69
N ALA A 42 10.10 -11.76 8.19
CA ALA A 42 9.85 -12.59 7.02
C ALA A 42 10.48 -11.97 5.76
N ASP A 43 11.10 -12.85 4.96
CA ASP A 43 11.53 -12.54 3.60
C ASP A 43 10.30 -12.17 2.75
N ILE A 44 10.33 -10.97 2.18
CA ILE A 44 9.20 -10.39 1.46
C ILE A 44 8.88 -11.22 0.21
N LEU A 45 9.91 -11.62 -0.54
CA LEU A 45 9.72 -12.29 -1.83
C LEU A 45 9.19 -13.72 -1.62
N ALA A 46 9.72 -14.44 -0.63
CA ALA A 46 9.25 -15.76 -0.27
C ALA A 46 7.79 -15.72 0.23
N PHE A 47 7.44 -14.75 1.07
CA PHE A 47 6.07 -14.57 1.54
C PHE A 47 5.11 -14.29 0.40
N LEU A 48 5.45 -13.34 -0.49
CA LEU A 48 4.61 -12.98 -1.64
C LEU A 48 4.44 -14.15 -2.61
N LEU A 49 5.50 -14.95 -2.83
CA LEU A 49 5.42 -16.16 -3.64
C LEU A 49 4.44 -17.18 -3.06
N HIS A 50 4.52 -17.43 -1.75
CA HIS A 50 3.59 -18.34 -1.07
C HIS A 50 2.14 -17.83 -1.10
N LEU A 51 1.94 -16.51 -0.90
CA LEU A 51 0.63 -15.89 -1.02
C LEU A 51 0.06 -16.08 -2.43
N ASN A 52 0.86 -15.85 -3.47
CA ASN A 52 0.43 -16.02 -4.86
C ASN A 52 0.04 -17.48 -5.17
N GLN A 53 0.82 -18.46 -4.69
CA GLN A 53 0.48 -19.88 -4.83
C GLN A 53 -0.84 -20.22 -4.13
N SER A 54 -1.08 -19.66 -2.94
CA SER A 54 -2.31 -19.86 -2.18
C SER A 54 -3.53 -19.25 -2.90
N CYS A 55 -3.39 -18.05 -3.45
CA CYS A 55 -4.44 -17.42 -4.27
C CYS A 55 -4.73 -18.22 -5.53
N ALA A 56 -3.70 -18.63 -6.27
CA ALA A 56 -3.86 -19.42 -7.50
C ALA A 56 -4.57 -20.77 -7.24
N ALA A 57 -4.26 -21.43 -6.12
CA ALA A 57 -4.95 -22.66 -5.73
C ALA A 57 -6.44 -22.43 -5.43
N LYS A 58 -6.78 -21.35 -4.71
CA LYS A 58 -8.17 -20.96 -4.44
C LYS A 58 -8.94 -20.62 -5.71
N GLU A 59 -8.32 -19.84 -6.60
CA GLU A 59 -8.90 -19.50 -7.90
C GLU A 59 -9.17 -20.77 -8.74
N ALA A 60 -8.21 -21.70 -8.79
CA ALA A 60 -8.38 -22.97 -9.49
C ALA A 60 -9.49 -23.85 -8.90
N ALA A 61 -9.74 -23.76 -7.59
CA ALA A 61 -10.84 -24.43 -6.90
C ALA A 61 -12.20 -23.70 -7.06
N GLY A 62 -12.22 -22.52 -7.69
CA GLY A 62 -13.42 -21.69 -7.82
C GLY A 62 -13.83 -20.98 -6.53
N GLU A 63 -12.94 -20.90 -5.54
CA GLU A 63 -13.17 -20.17 -4.30
C GLU A 63 -13.09 -18.65 -4.53
N LYS A 64 -13.84 -17.89 -3.72
CA LYS A 64 -13.76 -16.42 -3.74
C LYS A 64 -12.46 -15.96 -3.10
N ILE A 65 -11.72 -15.14 -3.84
CA ILE A 65 -10.56 -14.39 -3.33
C ILE A 65 -10.94 -12.92 -3.13
N THR A 66 -10.27 -12.25 -2.20
CA THR A 66 -10.45 -10.80 -2.00
C THR A 66 -9.83 -10.06 -3.20
N PRO A 67 -10.61 -9.24 -3.93
CA PRO A 67 -10.09 -8.48 -5.05
C PRO A 67 -9.14 -7.36 -4.56
N PRO A 68 -8.30 -6.80 -5.45
CA PRO A 68 -7.55 -5.60 -5.12
C PRO A 68 -8.50 -4.45 -4.79
N GLY A 69 -8.14 -3.63 -3.80
CA GLY A 69 -8.92 -2.47 -3.35
C GLY A 69 -9.17 -2.46 -1.85
N LEU A 70 -10.13 -1.64 -1.41
CA LEU A 70 -10.52 -1.57 0.00
C LEU A 70 -11.24 -2.87 0.38
N PRO A 71 -10.79 -3.59 1.44
CA PRO A 71 -11.42 -4.83 1.89
C PRO A 71 -12.72 -4.57 2.69
N LEU A 72 -13.44 -3.50 2.34
CA LEU A 72 -14.66 -3.05 2.97
C LEU A 72 -15.85 -3.26 2.01
N PRO A 73 -17.09 -3.35 2.52
CA PRO A 73 -18.28 -3.24 1.70
C PRO A 73 -18.26 -1.98 0.82
N VAL A 74 -18.81 -2.07 -0.39
CA VAL A 74 -18.76 -0.96 -1.38
C VAL A 74 -19.36 0.33 -0.80
N GLU A 75 -20.40 0.19 0.00
CA GLU A 75 -21.09 1.28 0.70
C GLU A 75 -20.17 2.08 1.64
N GLU A 76 -19.09 1.48 2.13
CA GLU A 76 -18.12 2.13 3.02
C GLU A 76 -16.96 2.79 2.26
N HIS A 77 -16.80 2.50 0.96
CA HIS A 77 -15.68 3.03 0.16
C HIS A 77 -15.73 4.55 0.07
N ALA A 78 -16.93 5.15 0.07
CA ALA A 78 -17.14 6.59 0.01
C ALA A 78 -16.43 7.36 1.14
N ALA A 79 -16.23 6.74 2.31
CA ALA A 79 -15.52 7.36 3.44
C ALA A 79 -14.02 7.54 3.19
N PHE A 80 -13.47 6.83 2.21
CA PHE A 80 -12.04 6.86 1.84
C PHE A 80 -11.79 7.62 0.53
N VAL A 81 -12.84 8.16 -0.10
CA VAL A 81 -12.73 9.02 -1.28
C VAL A 81 -12.70 10.48 -0.82
N THR A 82 -11.71 11.24 -1.31
CA THR A 82 -11.61 12.68 -1.02
C THR A 82 -11.92 13.48 -2.27
N SER A 83 -12.29 14.76 -2.10
CA SER A 83 -12.43 15.70 -3.20
C SER A 83 -11.09 16.28 -3.68
N ASP A 84 -9.96 15.82 -3.14
CA ASP A 84 -8.63 16.24 -3.55
C ASP A 84 -8.22 15.50 -4.83
N CYS A 85 -8.69 16.01 -5.96
CA CYS A 85 -8.39 15.47 -7.29
C CYS A 85 -8.11 16.60 -8.29
N ILE A 86 -7.41 16.27 -9.38
CA ILE A 86 -7.21 17.19 -10.50
C ILE A 86 -8.47 17.20 -11.34
N SER A 87 -9.21 18.31 -11.33
CA SER A 87 -10.31 18.57 -12.24
C SER A 87 -9.79 19.14 -13.56
N VAL A 88 -10.17 18.52 -14.68
CA VAL A 88 -9.99 19.12 -16.00
C VAL A 88 -11.17 20.05 -16.22
N GLU A 89 -10.94 21.37 -16.21
CA GLU A 89 -11.93 22.34 -16.68
C GLU A 89 -12.00 22.25 -18.21
N LEU A 90 -13.18 21.92 -18.74
CA LEU A 90 -13.50 21.93 -20.17
C LEU A 90 -13.99 23.32 -20.60
#